data_AF-A0A0C1H8W6-F1
#
_entry.id   AF-A0A0C1H8W6-F1
#
_cell.length_a   1.000
_cell.length_b   1.000
_cell.length_c   1.000
_cell.angle_alpha   90.00
_cell.angle_beta   90.00
_cell.angle_gamma   90.00
#
_symmetry.space_group_name_H-M   'P 1'
#
loop_
_entity.id
_entity.type
_entity.pdbx_description
1 polymer ?
#
loop_
_entity_poly.entity_id
_entity_poly.type
_entity_poly.pdbx_seq_one_letter_code
_entity_poly.pdbx_strand_id
1 'polypeptide(L)'
;MEAKVVPDLIKNRLVQFQHKYDFLCMLISNGIAFLVVGWFLDDYMGAFFLACWTRLFLLHHFTWFINSLAHTWGDRPFCQEQSAVNNYILALLTFGEGYHNYHHTFCNDYRNGIRWFHFDPTKWLIWTLSKCGLTKELKRMDSYTIQKRMVLERKRLLLGRVCNLWYVKKDELEKLVRELAEKLVVEFAEFNQLRVNYRLARKEGREPDQLKFFKQKLSILRKNLKSNWRLWKQLSRHILKLKPFESFPCPI
;
A
#
# COMPACT_ATOMS: atom_id res chain seq x y z
N MET A 1 19.70 -1.75 -21.80
CA MET A 1 18.95 -2.59 -20.82
C MET A 1 19.48 -4.00 -20.92
N GLU A 2 19.85 -4.65 -19.80
CA GLU A 2 20.17 -6.08 -19.84
C GLU A 2 18.90 -6.88 -20.14
N ALA A 3 18.90 -7.62 -21.25
CA ALA A 3 17.71 -8.36 -21.69
C ALA A 3 17.23 -9.43 -20.71
N LYS A 4 18.09 -9.83 -19.77
CA LYS A 4 17.81 -10.82 -18.75
C LYS A 4 16.90 -10.31 -17.62
N VAL A 5 16.89 -9.00 -17.36
CA VAL A 5 16.18 -8.40 -16.20
C VAL A 5 14.78 -7.92 -16.58
N VAL A 6 14.58 -7.37 -17.78
CA VAL A 6 13.31 -6.77 -18.25
C VAL A 6 12.90 -7.25 -19.65
N PRO A 7 12.79 -8.57 -19.89
CA PRO A 7 12.51 -9.12 -21.21
C PRO A 7 11.13 -8.73 -21.75
N ASP A 8 10.18 -8.44 -20.89
CA ASP A 8 8.82 -7.98 -21.21
C ASP A 8 8.82 -6.56 -21.80
N LEU A 9 9.59 -5.63 -21.22
CA LEU A 9 9.72 -4.25 -21.71
C LEU A 9 10.44 -4.19 -23.07
N ILE A 10 11.41 -5.08 -23.30
CA ILE A 10 12.14 -5.18 -24.58
C ILE A 10 11.26 -5.71 -25.69
N LYS A 11 10.38 -6.67 -25.38
CA LYS A 11 9.43 -7.22 -26.36
C LYS A 11 8.31 -6.23 -26.72
N ASN A 12 8.02 -5.25 -25.87
CA ASN A 12 6.95 -4.28 -26.11
C ASN A 12 7.39 -3.20 -27.11
N ARG A 13 6.85 -3.27 -28.34
CA ARG A 13 7.17 -2.34 -29.44
C ARG A 13 6.90 -0.88 -29.10
N LEU A 14 5.84 -0.58 -28.34
CA LEU A 14 5.48 0.79 -27.98
C LEU A 14 6.48 1.39 -26.98
N VAL A 15 6.90 0.60 -25.99
CA VAL A 15 7.94 1.00 -25.03
C VAL A 15 9.28 1.20 -25.74
N GLN A 16 9.64 0.31 -26.67
CA GLN A 16 10.88 0.47 -27.45
C GLN A 16 10.83 1.67 -28.40
N PHE A 17 9.68 1.97 -29.00
CA PHE A 17 9.47 3.19 -29.77
C PHE A 17 9.68 4.43 -28.89
N GLN A 18 9.03 4.48 -27.72
CA GLN A 18 9.21 5.57 -26.77
C GLN A 18 10.68 5.71 -26.36
N HIS A 19 11.37 4.60 -26.07
CA HIS A 19 12.77 4.62 -25.65
C HIS A 19 13.72 5.13 -26.76
N LYS A 20 13.44 4.78 -28.03
CA LYS A 20 14.25 5.20 -29.18
C LYS A 20 14.07 6.68 -29.52
N TYR A 21 12.87 7.22 -29.32
CA TYR A 21 12.48 8.58 -29.70
C TYR A 21 12.07 9.43 -28.50
N ASP A 22 12.61 9.14 -27.31
CA ASP A 22 12.20 9.76 -26.04
C ASP A 22 12.34 11.29 -26.06
N PHE A 23 13.46 11.79 -26.56
CA PHE A 23 13.72 13.22 -26.71
C PHE A 23 12.72 13.89 -27.66
N LEU A 24 12.41 13.25 -28.79
CA LEU A 24 11.45 13.79 -29.75
C LEU A 24 10.02 13.77 -29.19
N CYS A 25 9.62 12.68 -28.55
CA CYS A 25 8.34 12.56 -27.85
C CYS A 25 8.20 13.64 -26.76
N MET A 26 9.27 13.90 -26.00
CA MET A 26 9.30 14.97 -25.01
C MET A 26 9.11 16.35 -25.66
N LEU A 27 9.86 16.68 -26.71
CA LEU A 27 9.73 17.97 -27.40
C LEU A 27 8.32 18.16 -27.97
N ILE A 28 7.78 17.16 -28.66
CA ILE A 28 6.45 17.22 -29.28
C ILE A 28 5.37 17.38 -28.20
N SER A 29 5.40 16.56 -27.15
CA SER A 29 4.37 16.63 -26.09
C SER A 29 4.40 17.95 -25.32
N ASN A 30 5.57 18.49 -25.00
CA ASN A 30 5.70 19.80 -24.35
C ASN A 30 5.33 20.94 -25.32
N GLY A 31 5.70 20.84 -26.59
CA GLY A 31 5.32 21.81 -27.63
C GLY A 31 3.81 21.88 -27.84
N ILE A 32 3.13 20.73 -27.88
CA ILE A 32 1.66 20.66 -27.94
C ILE A 32 1.05 21.31 -26.69
N ALA A 33 1.54 20.98 -25.49
CA ALA A 33 1.02 21.57 -24.26
C ALA A 33 1.17 23.11 -24.26
N PHE A 34 2.33 23.61 -24.69
CA PHE A 34 2.60 25.03 -24.86
C PHE A 34 1.62 25.69 -25.83
N LEU A 35 1.46 25.14 -27.04
CA LEU A 35 0.57 25.70 -28.06
C LEU A 35 -0.90 25.69 -27.62
N VAL A 36 -1.36 24.60 -26.99
CA VAL A 36 -2.73 24.48 -26.50
C VAL A 36 -3.01 25.49 -25.39
N VAL A 37 -2.10 25.64 -24.43
CA VAL A 37 -2.26 26.62 -23.33
C VAL A 37 -2.14 28.05 -23.87
N GLY A 38 -1.21 28.32 -24.78
CA GLY A 38 -1.04 29.63 -25.41
C GLY A 38 -2.26 30.05 -26.20
N TRP A 39 -2.84 29.13 -26.97
CA TRP A 39 -4.10 29.36 -27.67
C TRP A 39 -5.27 29.59 -26.72
N PHE A 40 -5.38 28.80 -25.64
CA PHE A 40 -6.49 28.92 -24.68
C PHE A 40 -6.45 30.23 -23.87
N LEU A 41 -5.24 30.73 -23.55
CA LEU A 41 -5.04 31.95 -22.77
C LEU A 41 -4.86 33.20 -23.66
N ASP A 42 -4.73 33.02 -24.98
CA ASP A 42 -4.30 34.05 -25.94
C ASP A 42 -2.98 34.77 -25.53
N ASP A 43 -2.13 34.06 -24.79
CA ASP A 43 -0.84 34.55 -24.30
C ASP A 43 0.20 33.44 -24.37
N TYR A 44 1.00 33.47 -25.43
CA TYR A 44 2.08 32.51 -25.63
C TYR A 44 3.25 32.75 -24.68
N MET A 45 3.50 33.98 -24.21
CA MET A 45 4.58 34.20 -23.25
C MET A 45 4.19 33.64 -21.88
N GLY A 46 2.98 33.94 -21.41
CA GLY A 46 2.40 33.35 -20.20
C GLY A 46 2.33 31.83 -20.27
N ALA A 47 1.95 31.27 -21.42
CA ALA A 47 1.93 29.83 -21.64
C ALA A 47 3.32 29.19 -21.56
N PHE A 48 4.38 29.86 -22.03
CA PHE A 48 5.75 29.37 -21.87
C PHE A 48 6.11 29.22 -20.39
N PHE A 49 5.87 30.27 -19.60
CA PHE A 49 6.14 30.23 -18.17
C PHE A 49 5.29 29.19 -17.45
N LEU A 50 3.99 29.12 -17.74
CA LEU A 50 3.07 28.22 -17.03
C LEU A 50 3.24 26.75 -17.46
N ALA A 51 3.11 26.47 -18.77
CA ALA A 51 3.05 25.12 -19.32
C ALA A 51 4.42 24.45 -19.48
N CYS A 52 5.49 25.23 -19.66
CA CYS A 52 6.85 24.69 -19.71
C CYS A 52 7.54 24.83 -18.36
N TRP A 53 7.81 26.05 -17.89
CA TRP A 53 8.65 26.24 -16.70
C TRP A 53 7.99 25.83 -15.40
N THR A 54 6.89 26.48 -14.98
CA THR A 54 6.24 26.25 -13.69
C THR A 54 5.74 24.81 -13.58
N ARG A 55 5.11 24.26 -14.62
CA ARG A 55 4.66 22.87 -14.62
C ARG A 55 5.82 21.88 -14.46
N LEU A 56 6.91 22.01 -15.23
CA LEU A 56 8.05 21.10 -15.11
C LEU A 56 8.74 21.26 -13.76
N PHE A 57 8.92 22.49 -13.28
CA PHE A 57 9.45 22.79 -11.95
C PHE A 57 8.64 22.06 -10.87
N LEU A 58 7.32 22.26 -10.83
CA LEU A 58 6.45 21.62 -9.84
C LEU A 58 6.46 20.11 -9.98
N LEU A 59 6.37 19.57 -11.21
CA LEU A 59 6.36 18.13 -11.45
C LEU A 59 7.65 17.47 -10.94
N HIS A 60 8.81 18.06 -11.21
CA HIS A 60 10.09 17.56 -10.69
C HIS A 60 10.16 17.64 -9.17
N HIS A 61 9.74 18.77 -8.58
CA HIS A 61 9.72 18.95 -7.13
C HIS A 61 8.82 17.90 -6.48
N PHE A 62 7.57 17.73 -6.93
CA PHE A 62 6.67 16.73 -6.34
C PHE A 62 7.19 15.30 -6.50
N THR A 63 7.79 14.97 -7.66
CA THR A 63 8.34 13.63 -7.91
C THR A 63 9.49 13.32 -6.94
N TRP A 64 10.46 14.22 -6.79
CA TRP A 64 11.59 14.00 -5.88
C TRP A 64 11.20 14.17 -4.41
N PHE A 65 10.24 15.05 -4.12
CA PHE A 65 9.72 15.28 -2.78
C PHE A 65 9.11 14.01 -2.19
N ILE A 66 8.44 13.16 -2.98
CA ILE A 66 7.98 11.83 -2.55
C ILE A 66 9.17 10.98 -2.10
N ASN A 67 10.22 10.90 -2.91
CA ASN A 67 11.40 10.08 -2.62
C ASN A 67 12.13 10.51 -1.34
N SER A 68 11.91 11.74 -0.85
CA SER A 68 12.40 12.19 0.45
C SER A 68 11.37 12.01 1.57
N LEU A 69 10.21 12.67 1.49
CA LEU A 69 9.28 12.76 2.62
C LEU A 69 8.52 11.45 2.86
N ALA A 70 8.28 10.65 1.81
CA ALA A 70 7.68 9.32 1.92
C ALA A 70 8.64 8.26 2.48
N HIS A 71 9.84 8.66 2.92
CA HIS A 71 10.77 7.83 3.67
C HIS A 71 11.05 8.33 5.10
N THR A 72 10.55 9.51 5.48
CA THR A 72 10.86 10.14 6.77
C THR A 72 9.62 10.36 7.64
N TRP A 73 8.46 10.72 7.08
CA TRP A 73 7.29 11.13 7.86
C TRP A 73 6.02 10.36 7.54
N GLY A 74 5.68 9.38 8.39
CA GLY A 74 4.45 8.59 8.28
C GLY A 74 4.52 7.24 8.99
N ASP A 75 3.54 6.38 8.70
CA ASP A 75 3.40 5.07 9.34
C ASP A 75 3.97 3.91 8.49
N ARG A 76 4.54 2.89 9.15
CA ARG A 76 5.05 1.66 8.49
C ARG A 76 4.27 0.40 8.89
N PRO A 77 3.00 0.23 8.47
CA PRO A 77 2.17 -0.89 8.91
C PRO A 77 2.48 -2.24 8.23
N PHE A 78 3.22 -2.27 7.11
CA PHE A 78 3.42 -3.48 6.28
C PHE A 78 4.86 -3.97 6.17
N CYS A 79 5.85 -3.11 6.43
CA CYS A 79 7.27 -3.48 6.46
C CYS A 79 8.04 -2.42 7.24
N GLN A 80 8.77 -2.83 8.30
CA GLN A 80 9.58 -1.91 9.11
C GLN A 80 11.02 -1.77 8.60
N GLU A 81 11.54 -2.76 7.87
CA GLU A 81 12.91 -2.79 7.35
C GLU A 81 13.15 -1.75 6.25
N GLN A 82 12.10 -1.41 5.49
CA GLN A 82 12.14 -0.37 4.48
C GLN A 82 11.88 1.00 5.12
N SER A 83 12.54 2.04 4.63
CA SER A 83 12.30 3.42 5.08
C SER A 83 10.96 3.98 4.62
N ALA A 84 10.36 3.40 3.57
CA ALA A 84 9.08 3.85 3.00
C ALA A 84 7.95 3.87 4.03
N VAL A 85 7.23 4.97 4.09
CA VAL A 85 6.10 5.23 5.02
C VAL A 85 4.81 5.47 4.26
N ASN A 86 3.67 5.31 4.93
CA ASN A 86 2.37 5.77 4.45
C ASN A 86 2.06 7.14 5.05
N ASN A 87 1.66 8.09 4.22
CA ASN A 87 1.24 9.43 4.63
C ASN A 87 0.07 9.91 3.76
N TYR A 88 -1.05 10.25 4.41
CA TYR A 88 -2.26 10.69 3.75
C TYR A 88 -2.13 12.07 3.08
N ILE A 89 -1.40 13.00 3.71
CA ILE A 89 -1.17 14.34 3.16
C ILE A 89 -0.30 14.23 1.91
N LEU A 90 0.75 13.40 1.97
CA LEU A 90 1.55 13.11 0.78
C LEU A 90 0.69 12.50 -0.32
N ALA A 91 -0.16 11.53 0.00
CA ALA A 91 -1.03 10.90 -0.99
C ALA A 91 -1.94 11.92 -1.69
N LEU A 92 -2.39 12.97 -0.99
CA LEU A 92 -3.16 14.05 -1.61
C LEU A 92 -2.31 14.87 -2.61
N LEU A 93 -1.12 15.29 -2.20
CA LEU A 93 -0.21 16.08 -3.03
C LEU A 93 0.32 15.31 -4.23
N THR A 94 0.38 13.98 -4.13
CA THR A 94 1.08 13.10 -5.07
C THR A 94 0.13 12.14 -5.76
N PHE A 95 -1.17 12.42 -5.72
CA PHE A 95 -2.21 11.65 -6.40
C PHE A 95 -2.17 10.14 -6.07
N GLY A 96 -1.89 9.81 -4.81
CA GLY A 96 -1.96 8.44 -4.27
C GLY A 96 -0.61 7.81 -3.92
N GLU A 97 0.50 8.35 -4.41
CA GLU A 97 1.86 7.78 -4.19
C GLU A 97 2.32 7.82 -2.72
N GLY A 98 1.65 8.61 -1.88
CA GLY A 98 1.95 8.70 -0.44
C GLY A 98 1.67 7.43 0.38
N TYR A 99 0.99 6.41 -0.16
CA TYR A 99 0.88 5.08 0.48
C TYR A 99 2.10 4.20 0.18
N HIS A 100 3.29 4.77 0.37
CA HIS A 100 4.55 4.23 -0.12
C HIS A 100 4.96 2.94 0.59
N ASN A 101 4.70 2.81 1.89
CA ASN A 101 4.96 1.55 2.62
C ASN A 101 4.15 0.38 2.05
N TYR A 102 2.90 0.61 1.64
CA TYR A 102 2.10 -0.42 0.97
C TYR A 102 2.67 -0.75 -0.41
N HIS A 103 2.91 0.27 -1.24
CA HIS A 103 3.43 0.13 -2.59
C HIS A 103 4.73 -0.68 -2.63
N HIS A 104 5.69 -0.37 -1.75
CA HIS A 104 6.95 -1.11 -1.64
C HIS A 104 6.79 -2.54 -1.14
N THR A 105 5.85 -2.79 -0.24
CA THR A 105 5.61 -4.14 0.30
C THR A 105 4.89 -5.03 -0.72
N PHE A 106 3.99 -4.44 -1.52
CA PHE A 106 3.09 -5.15 -2.42
C PHE A 106 3.11 -4.54 -3.83
N CYS A 107 4.30 -4.44 -4.43
CA CYS A 107 4.53 -3.81 -5.73
C CYS A 107 3.70 -4.39 -6.90
N ASN A 108 3.19 -5.62 -6.74
CA ASN A 108 2.33 -6.28 -7.70
C ASN A 108 0.84 -5.88 -7.61
N ASP A 109 0.41 -5.15 -6.57
CA ASP A 109 -0.97 -4.61 -6.51
C ASP A 109 -1.04 -3.35 -7.37
N TYR A 110 -2.07 -3.23 -8.21
CA TYR A 110 -2.25 -2.03 -9.03
C TYR A 110 -2.59 -0.76 -8.22
N ARG A 111 -2.90 -0.90 -6.92
CA ARG A 111 -3.31 0.20 -6.04
C ARG A 111 -2.17 0.60 -5.11
N ASN A 112 -2.02 1.91 -4.91
CA ASN A 112 -1.21 2.43 -3.81
C ASN A 112 -2.04 2.43 -2.51
N GLY A 113 -3.27 2.94 -2.59
CA GLY A 113 -4.20 3.03 -1.47
C GLY A 113 -5.23 1.89 -1.44
N ILE A 114 -5.05 0.91 -0.56
CA ILE A 114 -5.96 -0.27 -0.50
C ILE A 114 -7.36 -0.01 0.02
N ARG A 115 -7.56 1.01 0.88
CA ARG A 115 -8.87 1.26 1.48
C ARG A 115 -9.73 2.08 0.52
N TRP A 116 -11.04 1.95 0.65
CA TRP A 116 -11.98 2.70 -0.19
C TRP A 116 -11.83 4.21 -0.01
N PHE A 117 -11.53 4.66 1.22
CA PHE A 117 -11.30 6.07 1.57
C PHE A 117 -9.86 6.54 1.38
N HIS A 118 -8.93 5.66 0.96
CA HIS A 118 -7.59 6.11 0.62
C HIS A 118 -7.66 6.89 -0.69
N PHE A 119 -7.32 8.18 -0.63
CA PHE A 119 -7.22 9.05 -1.80
C PHE A 119 -6.13 8.55 -2.74
N ASP A 120 -6.56 7.97 -3.86
CA ASP A 120 -5.70 7.35 -4.86
C ASP A 120 -6.46 7.44 -6.20
N PRO A 121 -6.35 8.59 -6.89
CA PRO A 121 -6.99 8.82 -8.17
C PRO A 121 -6.53 7.84 -9.26
N THR A 122 -5.27 7.41 -9.24
CA THR A 122 -4.74 6.47 -10.24
C THR A 122 -5.42 5.10 -10.11
N LYS A 123 -5.69 4.61 -8.89
CA LYS A 123 -6.53 3.43 -8.65
C LYS A 123 -7.91 3.55 -9.27
N TRP A 124 -8.56 4.70 -9.15
CA TRP A 124 -9.90 4.90 -9.70
C TRP A 124 -9.87 4.97 -11.22
N LEU A 125 -8.89 5.69 -11.79
CA LEU A 125 -8.66 5.75 -13.23
C LEU A 125 -8.46 4.35 -13.83
N ILE A 126 -7.50 3.58 -13.30
CA ILE A 126 -7.20 2.23 -13.79
C ILE A 126 -8.43 1.31 -13.65
N TRP A 127 -9.16 1.41 -12.55
CA TRP A 127 -10.38 0.63 -12.35
C TRP A 127 -11.46 0.98 -13.39
N THR A 128 -11.68 2.27 -13.67
CA THR A 128 -12.64 2.73 -14.68
C THR A 128 -12.21 2.29 -16.07
N LEU A 129 -10.93 2.43 -16.43
CA LEU A 129 -10.39 1.93 -17.70
C LEU A 129 -10.59 0.42 -17.86
N SER A 130 -10.50 -0.34 -16.76
CA SER A 130 -10.79 -1.79 -16.79
C SER A 130 -12.27 -2.08 -17.02
N LYS A 131 -13.18 -1.24 -16.50
CA LYS A 131 -14.61 -1.35 -16.79
C LYS A 131 -14.95 -1.01 -18.24
N CYS A 132 -14.19 -0.10 -18.85
CA CYS A 132 -14.30 0.21 -20.27
C CYS A 132 -13.59 -0.82 -21.17
N GLY A 133 -12.95 -1.85 -20.62
CA GLY A 133 -12.25 -2.88 -21.38
C GLY A 133 -10.86 -2.48 -21.92
N LEU A 134 -10.36 -1.28 -21.56
CA LEU A 134 -9.05 -0.76 -21.97
C LEU A 134 -7.91 -1.41 -21.18
N THR A 135 -8.18 -1.90 -19.97
CA THR A 135 -7.22 -2.67 -19.16
C THR A 135 -7.85 -3.96 -18.65
N LYS A 136 -7.03 -5.01 -18.54
CA LYS A 136 -7.46 -6.35 -18.11
C LYS A 136 -6.54 -6.84 -16.99
N GLU A 137 -6.98 -7.88 -16.28
CA GLU A 137 -6.15 -8.61 -15.31
C GLU A 137 -5.55 -7.74 -14.19
N LEU A 138 -6.35 -6.83 -13.61
CA LEU A 138 -5.93 -6.02 -12.48
C LEU A 138 -5.49 -6.89 -11.30
N LYS A 139 -4.17 -6.92 -11.05
CA LYS A 139 -3.57 -7.65 -9.93
C LYS A 139 -3.92 -6.97 -8.61
N ARG A 140 -4.50 -7.73 -7.69
CA ARG A 140 -4.87 -7.27 -6.33
C ARG A 140 -4.34 -8.25 -5.31
N MET A 141 -3.67 -7.76 -4.28
CA MET A 141 -3.26 -8.61 -3.18
C MET A 141 -4.45 -9.10 -2.39
N ASP A 142 -4.40 -10.37 -1.99
CA ASP A 142 -5.44 -10.97 -1.19
C ASP A 142 -5.50 -10.34 0.21
N SER A 143 -6.72 -10.20 0.72
CA SER A 143 -6.95 -9.53 2.00
C SER A 143 -6.31 -10.30 3.16
N TYR A 144 -6.22 -11.63 3.10
CA TYR A 144 -5.53 -12.41 4.14
C TYR A 144 -4.03 -12.15 4.11
N THR A 145 -3.40 -12.12 2.93
CA THR A 145 -1.96 -11.83 2.80
C THR A 145 -1.61 -10.47 3.41
N ILE A 146 -2.40 -9.44 3.11
CA ILE A 146 -2.22 -8.09 3.68
C ILE A 146 -2.36 -8.11 5.21
N GLN A 147 -3.44 -8.71 5.73
CA GLN A 147 -3.73 -8.75 7.17
C GLN A 147 -2.68 -9.56 7.95
N LYS A 148 -2.26 -10.71 7.41
CA LYS A 148 -1.19 -11.53 7.95
C LYS A 148 0.11 -10.74 8.05
N ARG A 149 0.51 -10.05 6.96
CA ARG A 149 1.73 -9.22 6.95
C ARG A 149 1.66 -8.13 8.02
N MET A 150 0.54 -7.42 8.13
CA MET A 150 0.34 -6.38 9.16
C MET A 150 0.51 -6.92 10.59
N VAL A 151 -0.04 -8.11 10.89
CA VAL A 151 0.08 -8.73 12.22
C VAL A 151 1.52 -9.17 12.49
N LEU A 152 2.17 -9.81 11.52
CA LEU A 152 3.54 -10.32 11.68
C LEU A 152 4.55 -9.18 11.87
N GLU A 153 4.45 -8.11 11.09
CA GLU A 153 5.31 -6.94 11.26
C GLU A 153 5.08 -6.25 12.60
N ARG A 154 3.81 -6.13 13.01
CA ARG A 154 3.47 -5.56 14.32
C ARG A 154 3.96 -6.46 15.45
N LYS A 155 3.87 -7.79 15.34
CA LYS A 155 4.44 -8.77 16.29
C LYS A 155 5.95 -8.53 16.44
N ARG A 156 6.69 -8.44 15.33
CA ARG A 156 8.13 -8.17 15.34
C ARG A 156 8.48 -6.86 16.05
N LEU A 157 7.77 -5.78 15.71
CA LEU A 157 7.92 -4.47 16.37
C LEU A 157 7.68 -4.55 17.89
N LEU A 158 6.61 -5.22 18.31
CA LEU A 158 6.27 -5.34 19.72
C LEU A 158 7.29 -6.17 20.50
N LEU A 159 7.73 -7.31 19.96
CA LEU A 159 8.76 -8.15 20.59
C LEU A 159 10.09 -7.41 20.71
N GLY A 160 10.51 -6.69 19.67
CA GLY A 160 11.71 -5.83 19.74
C GLY A 160 11.59 -4.77 20.84
N ARG A 161 10.38 -4.22 21.04
CA ARG A 161 10.14 -3.25 22.11
C ARG A 161 10.17 -3.89 23.50
N VAL A 162 9.54 -5.05 23.67
CA VAL A 162 9.48 -5.77 24.95
C VAL A 162 10.88 -6.19 25.41
N CYS A 163 11.75 -6.62 24.47
CA CYS A 163 13.15 -6.94 24.76
C CYS A 163 13.87 -5.79 25.50
N ASN A 164 13.59 -4.54 25.12
CA ASN A 164 14.20 -3.34 25.67
C ASN A 164 13.55 -2.83 26.98
N LEU A 165 12.51 -3.48 27.51
CA LEU A 165 11.86 -3.11 28.77
C LEU A 165 12.41 -3.96 29.91
N TRP A 166 12.90 -3.38 31.00
CA TRP A 166 13.50 -4.13 32.12
C TRP A 166 12.60 -4.24 33.36
N TYR A 167 11.66 -3.31 33.55
CA TYR A 167 10.80 -3.21 34.74
C TYR A 167 9.46 -3.94 34.62
N VAL A 168 9.24 -4.66 33.52
CA VAL A 168 7.99 -5.39 33.25
C VAL A 168 8.30 -6.87 33.12
N LYS A 169 7.33 -7.73 33.46
CA LYS A 169 7.39 -9.17 33.23
C LYS A 169 7.46 -9.46 31.72
N LYS A 170 8.69 -9.49 31.18
CA LYS A 170 8.94 -9.62 29.74
C LYS A 170 8.33 -10.90 29.19
N ASP A 171 8.56 -12.02 29.87
CA ASP A 171 8.12 -13.35 29.41
C ASP A 171 6.61 -13.45 29.25
N GLU A 172 5.83 -12.90 30.20
CA GLU A 172 4.38 -12.87 30.12
C GLU A 172 3.90 -12.03 28.93
N LEU A 173 4.50 -10.85 28.71
CA LEU A 173 4.16 -9.98 27.58
C LEU A 173 4.57 -10.58 26.23
N GLU A 174 5.76 -11.17 26.13
CA GLU A 174 6.23 -11.83 24.92
C GLU A 174 5.32 -12.99 24.54
N LYS A 175 4.97 -13.83 25.53
CA LYS A 175 4.04 -14.95 25.35
C LYS A 175 2.69 -14.45 24.84
N LEU A 176 2.11 -13.43 25.49
CA LEU A 176 0.82 -12.87 25.09
C LEU A 176 0.84 -12.28 23.67
N VAL A 177 1.92 -11.59 23.30
CA VAL A 177 2.12 -11.06 21.93
C VAL A 177 2.19 -12.19 20.91
N ARG A 178 2.93 -13.26 21.19
CA ARG A 178 3.08 -14.41 20.29
C ARG A 178 1.75 -15.13 20.09
N GLU A 179 1.07 -15.47 21.19
CA GLU A 179 -0.21 -16.19 21.18
C GLU A 179 -1.31 -15.42 20.45
N LEU A 180 -1.49 -14.12 20.75
CA LEU A 180 -2.51 -13.33 20.07
C LEU A 180 -2.22 -13.12 18.58
N ALA A 181 -0.96 -12.93 18.21
CA ALA A 181 -0.57 -12.79 16.82
C ALA A 181 -0.81 -14.09 16.03
N GLU A 182 -0.41 -15.24 16.60
CA GLU A 182 -0.63 -16.55 15.99
C GLU A 182 -2.12 -16.87 15.85
N LYS A 183 -2.91 -16.63 16.91
CA LYS A 183 -4.36 -16.77 16.87
C LYS A 183 -5.00 -15.94 15.76
N LEU A 184 -4.60 -14.67 15.61
CA LEU A 184 -5.12 -13.82 14.53
C LEU A 184 -4.75 -14.34 13.14
N VAL A 185 -3.51 -14.79 12.94
CA VAL A 185 -3.06 -15.32 11.65
C VAL A 185 -3.85 -16.58 11.27
N VAL A 186 -4.09 -17.48 12.23
CA VAL A 186 -4.91 -18.69 12.03
C VAL A 186 -6.35 -18.31 11.70
N GLU A 187 -6.99 -17.45 12.49
CA GLU A 187 -8.37 -17.03 12.25
C GLU A 187 -8.54 -16.32 10.89
N PHE A 188 -7.54 -15.54 10.45
CA PHE A 188 -7.59 -14.94 9.11
C PHE A 188 -7.47 -16.00 8.00
N ALA A 189 -6.64 -17.03 8.19
CA ALA A 189 -6.50 -18.12 7.23
C ALA A 189 -7.80 -18.92 7.12
N GLU A 190 -8.39 -19.30 8.26
CA GLU A 190 -9.68 -19.99 8.33
C GLU A 190 -10.79 -19.16 7.68
N PHE A 191 -10.83 -17.85 7.96
CA PHE A 191 -11.84 -16.96 7.38
C PHE A 191 -11.70 -16.88 5.87
N ASN A 192 -10.47 -16.82 5.35
CA ASN A 192 -10.23 -16.77 3.92
C ASN A 192 -10.63 -18.10 3.25
N GLN A 193 -10.20 -19.23 3.81
CA GLN A 193 -10.54 -20.56 3.31
C GLN A 193 -12.06 -20.77 3.29
N LEU A 194 -12.74 -20.42 4.38
CA LEU A 194 -14.19 -20.56 4.48
C LEU A 194 -14.92 -19.66 3.47
N ARG A 195 -14.41 -18.46 3.23
CA ARG A 195 -14.95 -17.53 2.22
C ARG A 195 -14.77 -18.06 0.79
N VAL A 196 -13.63 -18.68 0.49
CA VAL A 196 -13.38 -19.35 -0.79
C VAL A 196 -14.31 -20.54 -0.96
N ASN A 197 -14.40 -21.41 0.04
CA ASN A 197 -15.29 -22.58 0.04
C ASN A 197 -16.76 -22.18 -0.15
N TYR A 198 -17.22 -21.14 0.54
CA TYR A 198 -18.58 -20.59 0.36
C TYR A 198 -18.83 -20.11 -1.09
N ARG A 199 -17.84 -19.45 -1.71
CA ARG A 199 -17.95 -18.99 -3.10
C ARG A 199 -18.00 -20.17 -4.08
N LEU A 200 -17.21 -21.21 -3.86
CA LEU A 200 -17.21 -22.43 -4.67
C LEU A 200 -18.53 -23.18 -4.52
N ALA A 201 -18.97 -23.45 -3.29
CA ALA A 201 -20.25 -24.11 -3.01
C ALA A 201 -21.44 -23.38 -3.64
N ARG A 202 -21.42 -22.03 -3.63
CA ARG A 202 -22.46 -21.22 -4.29
C ARG A 202 -22.42 -21.35 -5.82
N LYS A 203 -21.24 -21.47 -6.43
CA LYS A 203 -21.10 -21.66 -7.88
C LYS A 203 -21.52 -23.07 -8.32
N GLU A 204 -21.22 -24.07 -7.49
CA GLU A 204 -21.59 -25.48 -7.71
C GLU A 204 -23.08 -25.76 -7.50
N GLY A 205 -23.87 -24.78 -7.03
CA GLY A 205 -25.30 -24.95 -6.80
C GLY A 205 -25.63 -25.87 -5.62
N ARG A 206 -24.75 -25.93 -4.59
CA ARG A 206 -24.99 -26.79 -3.42
C ARG A 206 -26.22 -26.39 -2.61
N GLU A 207 -26.73 -27.36 -1.85
CA GLU A 207 -27.92 -27.24 -1.01
C GLU A 207 -27.94 -25.98 -0.13
N PRO A 208 -29.11 -25.30 0.00
CA PRO A 208 -29.26 -24.09 0.79
C PRO A 208 -28.80 -24.22 2.24
N ASP A 209 -28.97 -25.39 2.86
CA ASP A 209 -28.57 -25.66 4.24
C ASP A 209 -27.05 -25.64 4.43
N GLN A 210 -26.30 -26.18 3.47
CA GLN A 210 -24.84 -26.09 3.48
C GLN A 210 -24.37 -24.63 3.35
N LEU A 211 -25.01 -23.84 2.49
CA LEU A 211 -24.72 -22.40 2.35
C LEU A 211 -25.05 -21.62 3.63
N LYS A 212 -26.14 -21.98 4.32
CA LYS A 212 -26.54 -21.39 5.61
C LYS A 212 -25.51 -21.71 6.70
N PHE A 213 -25.02 -22.95 6.75
CA PHE A 213 -23.95 -23.36 7.66
C PHE A 213 -22.66 -22.55 7.45
N PHE A 214 -22.22 -22.39 6.18
CA PHE A 214 -21.07 -21.54 5.86
C PHE A 214 -21.25 -20.10 6.32
N LYS A 215 -22.43 -19.50 6.08
CA LYS A 215 -22.75 -18.14 6.53
C LYS A 215 -22.70 -18.01 8.06
N GLN A 216 -23.24 -18.98 8.78
CA GLN A 216 -23.20 -19.00 10.26
C GLN A 216 -21.77 -19.06 10.77
N LYS A 217 -20.95 -20.00 10.26
CA LYS A 217 -19.51 -20.08 10.62
C LYS A 217 -18.76 -18.79 10.29
N LEU A 218 -18.98 -18.20 9.11
CA LEU A 218 -18.37 -16.91 8.74
C LEU A 218 -18.78 -15.78 9.70
N SER A 219 -20.04 -15.75 10.14
CA SER A 219 -20.54 -14.77 11.09
C SER A 219 -19.87 -14.89 12.46
N ILE A 220 -19.75 -16.12 12.98
CA ILE A 220 -19.07 -16.43 14.25
C ILE A 220 -17.60 -16.02 14.18
N LEU A 221 -16.90 -16.48 13.14
CA LEU A 221 -15.47 -16.19 12.97
C LEU A 221 -15.21 -14.69 12.81
N ARG A 222 -16.11 -13.96 12.13
CA ARG A 222 -16.04 -12.50 12.02
C ARG A 222 -16.19 -11.81 13.37
N LYS A 223 -17.07 -12.30 14.25
CA LYS A 223 -17.23 -11.77 15.62
C LYS A 223 -15.96 -12.02 16.45
N ASN A 224 -15.40 -13.23 16.37
CA ASN A 224 -14.17 -13.61 17.07
C ASN A 224 -12.97 -12.76 16.61
N LEU A 225 -12.76 -12.65 15.29
CA LEU A 225 -11.75 -11.78 14.70
C LEU A 225 -11.88 -10.33 15.17
N LYS A 226 -13.11 -9.79 15.20
CA LYS A 226 -13.36 -8.43 15.70
C LYS A 226 -12.94 -8.27 17.17
N SER A 227 -13.21 -9.28 18.00
CA SER A 227 -12.82 -9.29 19.41
C SER A 227 -11.30 -9.38 19.58
N ASN A 228 -10.66 -10.39 18.99
CA ASN A 228 -9.21 -10.59 19.08
C ASN A 228 -8.44 -9.40 18.49
N TRP A 229 -8.95 -8.78 17.42
CA TRP A 229 -8.35 -7.58 16.84
C TRP A 229 -8.41 -6.36 17.78
N ARG A 230 -9.47 -6.23 18.58
CA ARG A 230 -9.55 -5.19 19.62
C ARG A 230 -8.51 -5.43 20.71
N LEU A 231 -8.39 -6.67 21.19
CA LEU A 231 -7.38 -7.07 22.17
C LEU A 231 -5.97 -6.81 21.63
N TRP A 232 -5.69 -7.21 20.40
CA TRP A 232 -4.42 -6.96 19.72
C TRP A 232 -4.07 -5.48 19.66
N LYS A 233 -5.05 -4.62 19.32
CA LYS A 233 -4.86 -3.16 19.31
C LYS A 233 -4.60 -2.60 20.71
N GLN A 234 -5.33 -3.08 21.72
CA GLN A 234 -5.15 -2.64 23.11
C GLN A 234 -3.76 -3.03 23.61
N LEU A 235 -3.36 -4.29 23.44
CA LEU A 235 -2.03 -4.77 23.79
C LEU A 235 -0.93 -4.01 23.06
N SER A 236 -1.08 -3.84 21.74
CA SER A 236 -0.15 -3.06 20.93
C SER A 236 0.02 -1.65 21.46
N ARG A 237 -1.07 -0.96 21.80
CA ARG A 237 -1.03 0.40 22.35
C ARG A 237 -0.42 0.45 23.74
N HIS A 238 -0.71 -0.54 24.58
CA HIS A 238 -0.15 -0.65 25.92
C HIS A 238 1.37 -0.78 25.85
N ILE A 239 1.88 -1.77 25.11
CA ILE A 239 3.32 -1.95 24.87
C ILE A 239 3.91 -0.71 24.20
N LEU A 240 3.16 -0.10 23.26
CA LEU A 240 3.32 1.21 22.59
C LEU A 240 3.62 2.41 23.51
N LYS A 241 3.13 2.37 24.75
CA LYS A 241 3.26 3.48 25.71
C LYS A 241 4.34 3.25 26.74
N LEU A 242 4.79 2.02 26.94
CA LEU A 242 5.86 1.69 27.89
C LEU A 242 7.15 2.40 27.44
N LYS A 243 7.78 3.16 28.34
CA LYS A 243 9.03 3.85 28.03
C LYS A 243 10.18 2.82 27.99
N PRO A 244 10.98 2.77 26.91
CA PRO A 244 12.26 2.07 26.95
C PRO A 244 13.21 2.80 27.91
N PHE A 245 14.26 2.13 28.36
CA PHE A 245 15.32 2.76 29.13
C PHE A 245 15.98 3.85 28.26
N GLU A 246 15.97 5.10 28.71
CA GLU A 246 16.84 6.13 28.17
C GLU A 246 18.27 5.75 28.59
N SER A 247 19.08 5.25 27.66
CA SER A 247 20.52 5.28 27.86
C SER A 247 20.90 6.74 28.08
N PHE A 248 21.34 7.10 29.28
CA PHE A 248 22.06 8.37 29.48
C PHE A 248 23.09 8.50 28.36
N PRO A 249 23.23 9.68 27.71
CA PRO A 249 24.33 9.88 26.77
C PRO A 249 25.63 9.57 27.52
N CYS A 250 26.42 8.63 27.00
CA CYS A 250 27.79 8.44 27.50
C CYS A 250 28.46 9.81 27.49
N PRO A 251 29.00 10.30 28.62
CA PRO A 251 29.90 11.44 28.57
C PRO A 251 31.07 11.07 27.66
N ILE A 252 31.33 11.94 26.68
CA ILE A 252 32.46 11.86 25.74
C ILE A 252 33.77 11.88 26.53
#